data_AF-A0A6B3CDX1-F1
#
_entry.id   AF-A0A6B3CDX1-F1
#
_cell.length_a   1.000
_cell.length_b   1.000
_cell.length_c   1.000
_cell.angle_alpha   90.00
_cell.angle_beta   90.00
_cell.angle_gamma   90.00
#
_symmetry.space_group_name_H-M   'P 1'
#
loop_
_entity.id
_entity.type
_entity.pdbx_description
1 polymer ?
#
loop_
_entity_poly.entity_id
_entity_poly.type
_entity_poly.pdbx_seq_one_letter_code
_entity_poly.pdbx_strand_id
1 'polypeptide(L)'
;YTYEANDASVGDLDGDGALDIVLKWQPTNAKDNSQSGYTGNTIVDGIRLDGTRLWRVDLGRNIRSGAHYTQFQVYDYDGDGRAEV
;
A
#
# COMPACT_ATOMS: atom_id res chain seq x y z
N TYR A 1 -7.85 7.13 15.76
CA TYR A 1 -8.23 6.23 14.66
C TYR A 1 -7.43 4.94 14.83
N THR A 2 -7.91 3.86 14.22
CA THR A 2 -7.24 2.56 14.12
C THR A 2 -6.99 2.27 12.64
N TYR A 3 -6.34 1.15 12.30
CA TYR A 3 -6.05 0.76 10.92
C TYR A 3 -6.80 -0.50 10.53
N GLU A 4 -7.22 -0.53 9.27
CA GLU A 4 -7.85 -1.68 8.63
C GLU A 4 -7.11 -2.00 7.33
N ALA A 5 -6.96 -3.29 7.04
CA ALA A 5 -6.50 -3.75 5.74
C ALA A 5 -7.51 -3.30 4.67
N ASN A 6 -7.02 -2.77 3.56
CA ASN A 6 -7.84 -2.16 2.52
C ASN A 6 -7.42 -2.70 1.14
N ASP A 7 -7.34 -1.85 0.12
CA ASP A 7 -6.96 -2.26 -1.23
C ASP A 7 -5.59 -2.97 -1.25
N ALA A 8 -5.45 -3.94 -2.15
CA ALA A 8 -4.22 -4.67 -2.37
C ALA A 8 -3.95 -4.81 -3.87
N SER A 9 -2.68 -4.96 -4.20
CA SER A 9 -2.21 -5.41 -5.51
C SER A 9 -1.15 -6.51 -5.31
N VAL A 10 -0.65 -7.08 -6.40
CA VAL A 10 0.30 -8.20 -6.37
C VAL A 10 1.44 -7.98 -7.36
N GLY A 11 2.59 -8.54 -7.04
CA GLY A 11 3.79 -8.58 -7.87
C GLY A 11 4.84 -9.47 -7.21
N ASP A 12 5.80 -9.99 -7.98
CA ASP A 12 6.95 -10.70 -7.44
C ASP A 12 7.96 -9.65 -6.93
N LEU A 13 8.06 -9.43 -5.61
CA LEU A 13 8.84 -8.32 -5.06
C LEU A 13 10.31 -8.67 -4.81
N ASP A 14 10.70 -9.93 -4.93
CA ASP A 14 12.07 -10.39 -4.67
C ASP A 14 12.70 -11.27 -5.77
N GLY A 15 11.93 -11.60 -6.79
CA GLY A 15 12.35 -12.31 -8.00
C GLY A 15 12.41 -13.82 -7.82
N ASP A 16 11.66 -14.39 -6.87
CA ASP A 16 11.62 -15.83 -6.62
C ASP A 16 10.56 -16.58 -7.45
N GLY A 17 9.74 -15.86 -8.21
CA GLY A 17 8.68 -16.37 -9.08
C GLY A 17 7.33 -16.54 -8.40
N ALA A 18 7.21 -16.30 -7.08
CA ALA A 18 5.94 -16.27 -6.37
C ALA A 18 5.36 -14.85 -6.33
N LEU A 19 4.03 -14.75 -6.26
CA LEU A 19 3.39 -13.45 -6.04
C LEU A 19 3.44 -13.07 -4.56
N ASP A 20 3.81 -11.83 -4.30
CA ASP A 20 3.66 -11.17 -3.02
C ASP A 20 2.46 -10.21 -3.03
N ILE A 21 2.05 -9.80 -1.83
CA ILE A 21 0.96 -8.86 -1.61
C ILE A 21 1.54 -7.47 -1.28
N VAL A 22 1.09 -6.46 -2.02
CA VAL A 22 1.25 -5.05 -1.63
C VAL A 22 -0.06 -4.56 -1.04
N LEU A 23 -0.10 -4.41 0.28
CA LEU A 23 -1.31 -4.10 1.05
C LEU A 23 -1.32 -2.64 1.51
N LYS A 24 -2.37 -1.91 1.14
CA LYS A 24 -2.65 -0.59 1.71
C LYS A 24 -3.42 -0.74 3.01
N TRP A 25 -2.94 -0.07 4.05
CA TRP A 25 -3.63 0.11 5.31
C TRP A 25 -4.33 1.47 5.34
N GLN A 26 -5.63 1.45 5.60
CA GLN A 26 -6.45 2.65 5.69
C GLN A 26 -6.76 2.97 7.17
N PRO A 27 -6.53 4.21 7.63
CA PRO A 27 -6.97 4.60 8.96
C PRO A 27 -8.50 4.79 8.99
N THR A 28 -9.15 4.42 10.09
CA THR A 28 -10.63 4.51 10.24
C THR A 28 -11.20 5.93 10.21
N ASN A 29 -10.34 6.94 10.18
CA ASN A 29 -10.72 8.34 9.95
C ASN A 29 -10.35 8.86 8.56
N ALA A 30 -10.11 7.99 7.57
CA ALA A 30 -9.99 8.36 6.17
C ALA A 30 -11.20 9.17 5.68
N LYS A 31 -11.02 9.91 4.59
CA LYS A 31 -12.00 10.90 4.11
C LYS A 31 -12.26 10.76 2.63
N ASP A 32 -13.51 10.94 2.26
CA ASP A 32 -13.84 11.36 0.91
C ASP A 32 -13.36 12.81 0.67
N ASN A 33 -13.16 13.19 -0.58
CA ASN A 33 -12.70 14.53 -0.96
C ASN A 33 -13.68 15.62 -0.52
N SER A 34 -14.98 15.32 -0.46
CA SER A 34 -16.02 16.26 0.01
C SER A 34 -15.99 16.53 1.51
N GLN A 35 -15.26 15.73 2.29
CA GLN A 35 -15.26 15.80 3.75
C GLN A 35 -14.00 16.49 4.27
N SER A 36 -14.18 17.49 5.16
CA SER A 36 -13.07 18.13 5.88
C SER A 36 -12.49 17.25 6.99
N GLY A 37 -11.32 17.61 7.50
CA GLY A 37 -10.69 16.99 8.68
C GLY A 37 -9.36 16.30 8.40
N TYR A 38 -8.57 16.10 9.45
CA TYR A 38 -7.30 15.37 9.37
C TYR A 38 -7.55 13.87 9.25
N THR A 39 -6.59 13.15 8.68
CA THR A 39 -6.59 11.69 8.58
C THR A 39 -5.32 11.15 9.23
N GLY A 40 -5.34 9.87 9.62
CA GLY A 40 -4.08 9.15 9.80
C GLY A 40 -3.29 9.04 8.50
N ASN A 41 -2.04 8.60 8.60
CA ASN A 41 -1.20 8.35 7.44
C ASN A 41 -1.72 7.14 6.67
N THR A 42 -1.57 7.14 5.34
CA THR A 42 -1.69 5.92 4.54
C THR A 42 -0.38 5.14 4.68
N ILE A 43 -0.48 3.83 4.90
CA ILE A 43 0.67 2.93 5.01
C ILE A 43 0.53 1.85 3.93
N VAL A 44 1.62 1.46 3.30
CA VAL A 44 1.68 0.35 2.34
C VAL A 44 2.73 -0.66 2.81
N ASP A 45 2.37 -1.93 2.84
CA ASP A 45 3.29 -3.03 3.19
C ASP A 45 3.52 -3.94 1.98
N GLY A 46 4.75 -4.44 1.82
CA GLY A 46 5.05 -5.61 0.99
C GLY A 46 5.11 -6.86 1.87
N ILE A 47 4.34 -7.90 1.54
CA ILE A 47 4.16 -9.10 2.37
C ILE A 47 4.16 -10.35 1.49
N ARG A 48 4.99 -11.33 1.82
CA ARG A 48 4.95 -12.67 1.20
C ARG A 48 3.70 -13.45 1.61
N LEU A 49 3.32 -14.45 0.82
CA LEU A 49 2.15 -15.30 1.12
C LEU A 49 2.29 -16.11 2.42
N ASP A 50 3.52 -16.34 2.90
CA ASP A 50 3.79 -16.97 4.20
C ASP A 50 3.59 -16.02 5.40
N GLY A 51 3.25 -14.75 5.14
CA GLY A 51 3.06 -13.71 6.14
C GLY A 51 4.31 -12.90 6.47
N THR A 52 5.47 -13.20 5.85
CA THR A 52 6.69 -12.42 6.05
C THR A 52 6.52 -11.02 5.47
N ARG A 53 6.59 -9.99 6.32
CA ARG A 53 6.62 -8.59 5.87
C ARG A 53 8.02 -8.23 5.38
N LEU A 54 8.14 -7.90 4.10
CA LEU A 54 9.38 -7.46 3.46
C LEU A 54 9.73 -6.02 3.85
N TRP A 55 8.74 -5.13 3.77
CA TRP A 55 8.94 -3.70 4.06
C TRP A 55 7.62 -3.01 4.44
N ARG A 56 7.75 -1.76 4.90
CA ARG A 56 6.64 -0.84 5.16
C ARG A 56 7.02 0.55 4.67
N VAL A 57 6.13 1.18 3.90
CA VAL A 57 6.20 2.59 3.52
C VAL A 57 5.08 3.34 4.23
N ASP A 58 5.46 4.36 5.02
CA ASP A 58 4.54 5.33 5.58
C ASP A 58 4.58 6.59 4.72
N LEU A 59 3.48 6.93 4.05
CA LEU A 59 3.41 8.09 3.16
C LEU A 59 3.44 9.42 3.92
N GLY A 60 3.31 9.38 5.25
CA GLY A 60 3.45 10.51 6.13
C GLY A 60 2.25 11.46 6.10
N ARG A 61 2.32 12.48 6.95
CA ARG A 61 1.21 13.39 7.25
C ARG A 61 0.71 14.23 6.06
N ASN A 62 1.53 14.39 5.02
CA ASN A 62 1.22 15.26 3.89
C ASN A 62 0.42 14.54 2.79
N ILE A 63 0.34 13.20 2.86
CA ILE A 63 -0.52 12.41 2.00
C ILE A 63 -1.78 12.03 2.77
N ARG A 64 -2.92 12.59 2.34
CA ARG A 64 -4.21 12.38 2.99
C ARG A 64 -4.74 10.97 2.68
N SER A 65 -5.38 10.34 3.66
CA SER A 65 -5.97 9.01 3.49
C SER A 65 -7.40 9.06 2.97
N GLY A 66 -7.68 8.33 1.89
CA GLY A 66 -9.01 8.16 1.31
C GLY A 66 -8.95 7.50 -0.08
N ALA A 67 -10.09 7.07 -0.59
CA ALA A 67 -10.18 6.27 -1.82
C ALA A 67 -9.63 6.98 -3.07
N HIS A 68 -9.70 8.31 -3.13
CA HIS A 68 -9.28 9.11 -4.29
C HIS A 68 -7.87 9.70 -4.17
N TYR A 69 -7.10 9.32 -3.16
CA TYR A 69 -5.75 9.84 -2.94
C TYR A 69 -4.70 8.87 -3.49
N THR A 70 -4.19 7.95 -2.66
CA THR A 70 -3.11 7.06 -3.07
C THR A 70 -3.63 5.94 -3.98
N GLN A 71 -3.23 6.00 -5.25
CA GLN A 71 -3.35 4.91 -6.22
C GLN A 71 -1.94 4.34 -6.42
N PHE A 72 -1.64 3.21 -5.78
CA PHE A 72 -0.35 2.55 -5.93
C PHE A 72 -0.43 1.54 -7.07
N GLN A 73 0.62 1.47 -7.89
CA GLN A 73 0.77 0.47 -8.94
C GLN A 73 1.78 -0.57 -8.48
N VAL A 74 1.66 -1.79 -8.97
CA VAL A 74 2.63 -2.85 -8.70
C VAL A 74 2.90 -3.55 -10.00
N TYR A 75 4.13 -3.43 -10.49
CA TYR A 75 4.52 -3.98 -11.78
C TYR A 75 6.04 -3.99 -11.93
N ASP A 76 6.55 -4.91 -12.75
CA ASP A 76 7.95 -4.91 -13.20
C ASP A 76 8.08 -3.93 -14.37
N TYR A 77 8.46 -2.68 -14.06
CA TYR A 77 8.54 -1.59 -15.03
C TYR A 77 9.84 -1.59 -15.82
N ASP A 78 10.93 -2.11 -15.27
CA ASP A 78 12.25 -2.10 -15.89
C ASP A 78 12.67 -3.46 -16.50
N GLY A 79 11.92 -4.52 -16.25
CA GLY A 79 12.10 -5.84 -16.80
C GLY A 79 13.20 -6.65 -16.12
N ASP A 80 13.58 -6.32 -14.88
CA ASP A 80 14.63 -7.04 -14.14
C ASP A 80 14.14 -8.34 -13.48
N GLY A 81 12.84 -8.62 -13.57
CA GLY A 81 12.19 -9.79 -12.98
C GLY A 81 11.69 -9.57 -11.55
N ARG A 82 11.69 -8.33 -11.06
CA ARG A 82 11.09 -7.91 -9.78
C ARG A 82 10.11 -6.78 -10.03
N ALA A 83 9.04 -6.73 -9.25
CA ALA A 83 8.04 -5.68 -9.34
C ALA A 83 8.40 -4.47 -8.46
N GLU A 84 8.24 -3.27 -9.00
CA GLU A 84 8.28 -2.00 -8.25
C GLU A 84 6.90 -1.58 -7.75
N VAL A 85 6.90 -0.60 -6.84
CA VAL A 85 5.72 0.03 -6.24
C VAL A 85 5.85 1.56 -6.21
#